data_AF-A0A5E7N333-F1
#
_entry.id   AF-A0A5E7N333-F1
#
_cell.length_a   1.000
_cell.length_b   1.000
_cell.length_c   1.000
_cell.angle_alpha   90.00
_cell.angle_beta   90.00
_cell.angle_gamma   90.00
#
_symmetry.space_group_name_H-M   'P 1'
#
loop_
_entity.id
_entity.type
_entity.pdbx_description
1 polymer ?
#
loop_
_entity_poly.entity_id
_entity_poly.type
_entity_poly.pdbx_seq_one_letter_code
_entity_poly.pdbx_strand_id
1 'polypeptide(L)'
;MAQSFALSNMVPQSSENNRRAWSRVESDVRKFAQRAGGSVYVFTGPLFDPGYTTIGDNKVWVPTRLFKLVYDASSKRAWAYVLPNAETRVERPMDYATFVKTTGLNLLGDLPVTGTAGRS
;
A
#
# COMPACT_ATOMS: atom_id res chain seq x y z
N MET A 1 9.11 9.60 15.38
CA MET A 1 9.81 8.82 14.33
C MET A 1 10.35 7.48 14.82
N ALA A 2 10.84 7.32 16.06
CA ALA A 2 11.45 6.07 16.52
C ALA A 2 10.58 4.79 16.34
N GLN A 3 9.26 4.89 16.53
CA GLN A 3 8.35 3.74 16.40
C GLN A 3 8.26 3.18 14.97
N SER A 4 8.53 3.97 13.92
CA SER A 4 8.51 3.46 12.54
C SER A 4 9.72 2.57 12.22
N PHE A 5 10.76 2.60 13.05
CA PHE A 5 11.97 1.77 12.91
C PHE A 5 11.88 0.45 13.68
N ALA A 6 10.80 0.22 14.44
CA ALA A 6 10.56 -1.08 15.05
C ALA A 6 10.43 -2.14 13.94
N LEU A 7 11.03 -3.31 14.15
CA LEU A 7 10.96 -4.41 13.17
C LEU A 7 9.53 -4.91 12.94
N SER A 8 8.62 -4.68 13.89
CA SER A 8 7.18 -4.90 13.72
C SER A 8 6.55 -4.06 12.60
N ASN A 9 7.24 -3.03 12.12
CA ASN A 9 6.81 -2.14 11.02
C ASN A 9 7.72 -2.29 9.78
N MET A 10 8.55 -3.34 9.71
CA MET A 10 9.48 -3.59 8.61
C MET A 10 9.13 -4.90 7.90
N VAL A 11 9.40 -4.95 6.59
CA VAL A 11 9.35 -6.18 5.78
C VAL A 11 10.64 -6.29 4.97
N PRO A 12 11.09 -7.51 4.63
CA PRO A 12 12.16 -7.67 3.66
C PRO A 12 11.73 -7.09 2.31
N GLN A 13 12.32 -5.96 1.91
CA GLN A 13 11.96 -5.25 0.69
C GLN A 13 13.13 -5.21 -0.28
N SER A 14 12.86 -5.42 -1.57
CA SER A 14 13.84 -5.21 -2.64
C SER A 14 14.38 -3.77 -2.59
N SER A 15 15.70 -3.61 -2.65
CA SER A 15 16.35 -2.28 -2.57
C SER A 15 15.93 -1.38 -3.73
N GLU A 16 15.79 -1.92 -4.94
CA GLU A 16 15.34 -1.17 -6.11
C GLU A 16 13.87 -0.75 -5.96
N ASN A 17 13.03 -1.64 -5.43
CA ASN A 17 11.62 -1.31 -5.14
C ASN A 17 11.52 -0.16 -4.14
N ASN A 18 12.19 -0.32 -3.00
CA ASN A 18 12.15 0.63 -1.88
C ASN A 18 12.62 2.03 -2.30
N ARG A 19 13.77 2.11 -2.95
CA ARG A 19 14.40 3.40 -3.32
C ARG A 19 13.70 4.09 -4.48
N ARG A 20 12.96 3.37 -5.33
CA ARG A 20 12.34 3.91 -6.54
C ARG A 20 10.82 3.92 -6.46
N ALA A 21 10.18 2.83 -6.90
CA ALA A 21 8.73 2.79 -7.09
C ALA A 21 7.96 3.05 -5.79
N TRP A 22 8.40 2.42 -4.70
CA TRP A 22 7.76 2.56 -3.40
C TRP A 22 7.92 3.98 -2.83
N SER A 23 9.14 4.52 -2.86
CA SER A 23 9.42 5.92 -2.48
C SER A 23 8.56 6.92 -3.27
N ARG A 24 8.35 6.69 -4.57
CA ARG A 24 7.44 7.52 -5.38
C ARG A 24 5.99 7.42 -4.90
N VAL A 25 5.48 6.22 -4.65
CA VAL A 25 4.12 6.02 -4.11
C VAL A 25 3.96 6.73 -2.77
N GLU A 26 4.95 6.63 -1.87
CA GLU A 26 4.92 7.31 -0.58
C GLU A 26 4.95 8.84 -0.71
N SER A 27 5.73 9.37 -1.66
CA SER A 27 5.75 10.80 -1.97
C SER A 27 4.41 11.29 -2.50
N ASP A 28 3.79 10.56 -3.43
CA ASP A 28 2.53 10.94 -4.06
C ASP A 28 1.37 10.88 -3.05
N VAL A 29 1.30 9.83 -2.20
CA VAL A 29 0.31 9.74 -1.12
C VAL A 29 0.50 10.85 -0.09
N ARG A 30 1.74 11.21 0.26
CA ARG A 30 2.03 12.33 1.17
C ARG A 30 1.57 13.66 0.59
N LYS A 31 1.86 13.93 -0.69
CA LYS A 31 1.41 15.15 -1.38
C LYS A 31 -0.10 15.23 -1.45
N PHE A 32 -0.79 14.11 -1.68
CA PHE A 32 -2.24 14.04 -1.62
C PHE A 32 -2.75 14.40 -0.21
N ALA A 33 -2.23 13.73 0.83
CA ALA A 33 -2.66 13.95 2.21
C ALA A 33 -2.46 15.39 2.68
N GLN A 34 -1.40 16.06 2.23
CA GLN A 34 -1.14 17.48 2.52
C GLN A 34 -2.14 18.45 1.86
N ARG A 35 -2.81 18.02 0.79
CA ARG A 35 -3.80 18.84 0.04
C ARG A 35 -5.24 18.47 0.36
N ALA A 36 -5.46 17.32 1.01
CA ALA A 36 -6.79 16.87 1.35
C ALA A 36 -7.45 17.84 2.33
N GLY A 37 -8.73 18.14 2.11
CA GLY A 37 -9.52 19.01 2.99
C GLY A 37 -9.93 18.39 4.32
N GLY A 38 -9.50 17.15 4.59
CA GLY A 38 -9.83 16.41 5.81
C GLY A 38 -8.97 15.16 5.97
N SER A 39 -9.42 14.25 6.84
CA SER A 39 -8.63 13.12 7.30
C SER A 39 -8.37 12.09 6.19
N VAL A 40 -7.09 11.74 6.01
CA VAL A 40 -6.63 10.69 5.11
C VAL A 40 -6.06 9.53 5.92
N TYR A 41 -6.61 8.34 5.71
CA TYR A 41 -6.18 7.11 6.34
C TYR A 41 -5.39 6.28 5.32
N VAL A 42 -4.25 5.73 5.73
CA VAL A 42 -3.37 4.94 4.86
C VAL A 42 -3.08 3.60 5.53
N PHE A 43 -3.44 2.52 4.84
CA PHE A 43 -3.11 1.16 5.23
C PHE A 43 -1.98 0.66 4.34
N THR A 44 -0.96 0.05 4.91
CA THR A 44 0.20 -0.46 4.18
C THR A 44 0.53 -1.84 4.71
N GLY A 45 0.86 -2.76 3.81
CA GLY A 45 1.27 -4.09 4.24
C GLY A 45 1.81 -4.97 3.12
N PRO A 46 2.36 -6.13 3.50
CA PRO A 46 2.78 -7.16 2.57
C PRO A 46 1.59 -7.97 2.03
N LEU A 47 1.79 -8.56 0.84
CA LEU A 47 1.00 -9.67 0.31
C LEU A 47 1.95 -10.83 0.00
N PHE A 48 1.49 -12.05 0.26
CA PHE A 48 2.26 -13.28 0.08
C PHE A 48 1.50 -14.21 -0.87
N ASP A 49 1.94 -14.24 -2.12
CA ASP A 49 1.44 -15.17 -3.12
C ASP A 49 2.25 -16.48 -3.08
N PRO A 50 1.73 -17.59 -3.64
CA PRO A 50 2.49 -18.82 -3.78
C PRO A 50 3.87 -18.57 -4.41
N GLY A 51 4.93 -19.11 -3.79
CA GLY A 51 6.32 -18.88 -4.20
C GLY A 51 7.07 -17.81 -3.39
N TYR A 52 6.48 -17.26 -2.33
CA TYR A 52 7.21 -16.43 -1.37
C TYR A 52 8.38 -17.20 -0.72
N THR A 53 9.43 -16.47 -0.34
CA THR A 53 10.63 -17.04 0.30
C THR A 53 10.77 -16.56 1.74
N THR A 54 11.79 -17.05 2.45
CA THR A 54 12.10 -16.61 3.81
C THR A 54 13.58 -16.27 3.95
N ILE A 55 13.93 -15.40 4.91
CA ILE A 55 15.32 -15.01 5.20
C ILE A 55 15.65 -15.19 6.69
N GLY A 56 16.94 -15.45 6.96
CA GLY A 56 17.49 -15.59 8.30
C GLY A 56 17.03 -16.84 9.05
N ASP A 57 17.55 -17.01 10.26
CA ASP A 57 17.27 -18.19 11.11
C ASP A 57 15.82 -18.20 11.60
N ASN A 58 15.26 -17.01 11.84
CA ASN A 58 13.86 -16.82 12.24
C ASN A 58 12.87 -17.01 11.08
N LYS A 59 13.35 -17.34 9.88
CA LYS A 59 12.53 -17.55 8.68
C LYS A 59 11.53 -16.42 8.43
N VAL A 60 12.00 -15.18 8.48
CA VAL A 60 11.15 -14.01 8.22
C VAL A 60 10.67 -14.06 6.77
N TRP A 61 9.36 -14.00 6.54
CA TRP A 61 8.79 -14.11 5.20
C TRP A 61 9.11 -12.88 4.35
N VAL A 62 9.51 -13.12 3.11
CA VAL A 62 9.73 -12.08 2.09
C VAL A 62 8.45 -11.94 1.28
N PRO A 63 7.79 -10.78 1.33
CA PRO A 63 6.56 -10.58 0.56
C PRO A 63 6.79 -10.62 -0.94
N THR A 64 5.84 -11.15 -1.69
CA THR A 64 5.85 -11.13 -3.17
C THR A 64 5.40 -9.79 -3.70
N ARG A 65 4.48 -9.12 -3.00
CA ARG A 65 3.93 -7.80 -3.34
C ARG A 65 3.76 -6.94 -2.09
N LEU A 66 3.65 -5.64 -2.29
CA LEU A 66 3.34 -4.66 -1.26
C LEU A 66 2.07 -3.90 -1.69
N PHE A 67 1.23 -3.55 -0.73
CA PHE A 67 0.07 -2.70 -0.98
C PHE A 67 0.11 -1.42 -0.16
N LYS A 68 -0.46 -0.35 -0.73
CA LYS A 68 -0.79 0.89 -0.02
C LYS A 68 -2.19 1.32 -0.41
N LEU A 69 -3.13 1.15 0.52
CA LEU A 69 -4.53 1.58 0.41
C LEU A 69 -4.67 2.96 1.05
N VAL A 70 -5.29 3.88 0.32
CA VAL A 70 -5.59 5.24 0.79
C VAL A 70 -7.09 5.41 0.86
N TYR A 71 -7.58 5.98 1.96
CA TYR A 71 -8.97 6.39 2.14
C TYR A 71 -9.02 7.87 2.54
N ASP A 72 -9.65 8.70 1.71
CA ASP A 72 -9.99 10.07 2.05
C ASP A 72 -11.42 10.11 2.59
N ALA A 73 -11.55 10.33 3.89
CA ALA A 73 -12.84 10.31 4.58
C ALA A 73 -13.75 11.47 4.18
N SER A 74 -13.17 12.59 3.73
CA SER A 74 -13.91 13.79 3.35
C SER A 74 -14.68 13.57 2.05
N SER A 75 -14.01 12.97 1.06
CA SER A 75 -14.61 12.66 -0.25
C SER A 75 -15.17 11.24 -0.33
N LYS A 76 -14.96 10.41 0.70
CA LYS A 76 -15.33 8.98 0.74
C LYS A 76 -14.71 8.20 -0.42
N ARG A 77 -13.51 8.57 -0.85
CA ARG A 77 -12.78 7.94 -1.97
C ARG A 77 -11.72 7.00 -1.45
N ALA A 78 -11.57 5.85 -2.10
CA ALA A 78 -10.55 4.87 -1.78
C ALA A 78 -9.85 4.34 -3.03
N TRP A 79 -8.54 4.12 -2.94
CA TRP A 79 -7.74 3.50 -3.99
C TRP A 79 -6.50 2.84 -3.41
N ALA A 80 -5.95 1.88 -4.14
CA ALA A 80 -4.76 1.16 -3.70
C ALA A 80 -3.70 1.09 -4.80
N TYR A 81 -2.44 1.17 -4.36
CA TYR A 81 -1.31 0.68 -5.13
C TYR A 81 -1.04 -0.75 -4.68
N VAL A 82 -0.85 -1.67 -5.63
CA VAL A 82 -0.34 -3.02 -5.38
C VAL A 82 0.83 -3.23 -6.32
N LEU A 83 2.03 -3.40 -5.78
CA LEU A 83 3.26 -3.47 -6.56
C LEU A 83 4.05 -4.75 -6.21
N PRO A 84 4.71 -5.40 -7.18
CA PRO A 84 5.69 -6.44 -6.91
C PRO A 84 6.78 -5.96 -5.94
N ASN A 85 7.23 -6.82 -5.03
CA ASN A 85 8.41 -6.59 -4.19
C ASN A 85 9.70 -6.87 -5.00
N ALA A 86 9.83 -6.20 -6.13
CA ALA A 86 10.92 -6.31 -7.08
C ALA A 86 11.11 -4.97 -7.79
N GLU A 87 12.12 -4.88 -8.67
CA GLU A 87 12.20 -3.75 -9.59
C GLU A 87 10.91 -3.68 -10.42
N THR A 88 10.23 -2.54 -10.32
CA THR A 88 8.93 -2.33 -10.96
C THR A 88 8.70 -0.84 -11.22
N ARG A 89 7.67 -0.55 -12.01
CA ARG A 89 7.21 0.83 -12.27
C ARG A 89 5.91 1.07 -11.53
N VAL A 90 5.69 2.33 -11.14
CA VAL A 90 4.41 2.72 -10.53
C VAL A 90 3.34 2.74 -11.62
N GLU A 91 2.37 1.84 -11.49
CA GLU A 91 1.18 1.81 -12.33
C GLU A 91 0.06 2.68 -11.76
N ARG A 92 -1.03 2.80 -12.52
CA ARG A 92 -2.23 3.51 -12.05
C ARG A 92 -2.80 2.78 -10.82
N PRO A 93 -3.20 3.49 -9.76
CA PRO A 93 -3.84 2.83 -8.63
C PRO A 93 -5.16 2.18 -9.05
N MET A 94 -5.45 1.03 -8.46
CA MET A 94 -6.72 0.34 -8.62
C MET A 94 -7.77 0.89 -7.65
N ASP A 95 -9.03 0.68 -7.98
CA ASP A 95 -10.13 1.01 -7.09
C ASP A 95 -10.25 0.04 -5.91
N TYR A 96 -11.02 0.43 -4.91
CA TYR A 96 -11.16 -0.37 -3.69
C TYR A 96 -11.82 -1.73 -3.95
N ALA A 97 -12.82 -1.81 -4.83
CA ALA A 97 -13.48 -3.07 -5.17
C ALA A 97 -12.50 -4.06 -5.81
N THR A 98 -11.65 -3.58 -6.72
CA THR A 98 -10.58 -4.35 -7.35
C THR A 98 -9.52 -4.75 -6.32
N PHE A 99 -9.13 -3.85 -5.42
CA PHE A 99 -8.22 -4.18 -4.32
C PHE A 99 -8.76 -5.34 -3.45
N VAL A 100 -10.03 -5.26 -3.01
CA VAL A 100 -10.67 -6.32 -2.22
C VAL A 100 -10.72 -7.62 -3.03
N LYS A 101 -11.12 -7.57 -4.30
CA LYS A 101 -11.18 -8.76 -5.18
C LYS A 101 -9.80 -9.40 -5.39
N THR A 102 -8.76 -8.60 -5.57
CA THR A 102 -7.40 -9.07 -5.90
C THR A 102 -6.62 -9.54 -4.66
N THR A 103 -6.91 -8.99 -3.48
CA THR A 103 -6.14 -9.27 -2.25
C THR A 103 -6.92 -10.05 -1.20
N GLY A 104 -8.25 -10.05 -1.27
CA GLY A 104 -9.14 -10.58 -0.22
C GLY A 104 -9.24 -9.68 1.01
N LEU A 105 -8.54 -8.53 1.05
CA LEU A 105 -8.48 -7.67 2.24
C LEU A 105 -9.61 -6.63 2.24
N ASN A 106 -10.59 -6.80 3.13
CA ASN A 106 -11.64 -5.82 3.39
C ASN A 106 -11.27 -4.88 4.56
N LEU A 107 -10.32 -3.96 4.31
CA LEU A 107 -9.74 -3.12 5.36
C LEU A 107 -10.61 -1.92 5.78
N LEU A 108 -11.57 -1.51 4.94
CA LEU A 108 -12.48 -0.41 5.25
C LEU A 108 -13.81 -0.89 5.86
N GLY A 109 -14.06 -2.20 5.89
CA GLY A 109 -15.32 -2.75 6.42
C GLY A 109 -16.54 -2.12 5.75
N ASP A 110 -17.42 -1.56 6.58
CA ASP A 110 -18.67 -0.92 6.15
C ASP A 110 -18.53 0.60 5.88
N LEU A 111 -17.30 1.14 5.88
CA LEU A 111 -17.09 2.55 5.56
C LEU A 111 -17.56 2.85 4.14
N PRO A 112 -18.24 4.00 3.93
CA PRO A 112 -18.73 4.35 2.61
C PRO A 112 -17.57 4.66 1.67
N VAL A 113 -17.59 4.01 0.49
CA VAL A 113 -16.67 4.26 -0.62
C VAL A 113 -17.49 4.63 -1.85
N THR A 114 -17.39 5.90 -2.29
CA THR A 114 -18.18 6.46 -3.39
C THR A 114 -17.40 6.58 -4.69
N GLY A 115 -16.09 6.30 -4.69
CA GLY A 115 -15.26 6.37 -5.90
C GLY A 115 -13.78 6.12 -5.68
N THR A 116 -13.00 6.33 -6.74
CA THR A 116 -11.59 5.94 -6.87
C THR A 116 -10.72 7.20 -7.08
N ALA A 117 -9.40 7.10 -6.91
CA ALA A 117 -8.49 8.16 -7.36
C ALA A 117 -8.36 8.16 -8.89
N GLY A 118 -9.33 8.74 -9.57
CA GLY A 118 -9.22 9.05 -10.99
C GLY A 118 -10.40 9.88 -11.51
N ARG A 119 -10.15 11.20 -11.66
CA ARG A 119 -10.94 12.22 -12.39
C ARG A 119 -12.39 12.45 -11.95
N SER A 120 -12.63 13.63 -11.36
CA SER A 120 -13.50 14.62 -12.02
C SER A 120 -12.70 15.33 -13.11
#